data_AF-A0A7D9K5N7-F1
#
_entry.id   AF-A0A7D9K5N7-F1
#
_cell.length_a   1.000
_cell.length_b   1.000
_cell.length_c   1.000
_cell.angle_alpha   90.00
_cell.angle_beta   90.00
_cell.angle_gamma   90.00
#
_symmetry.space_group_name_H-M   'P 1'
#
loop_
_entity.id
_entity.type
_entity.pdbx_description
1 polymer ?
#
loop_
_entity_poly.entity_id
_entity_poly.type
_entity_poly.pdbx_seq_one_letter_code
_entity_poly.pdbx_strand_id
1 'polypeptide(L)'
;MEDVARQKKTSVRSDISKISSATSKLHEAKLAATKASLIKRQTESRKKRALQLELAKMDMEIKRKEFEYNQRPELAHIEMESEVVTARDNTELAELEARIAEQEVSELAKHKEKDKESNRTCSTPLISSSSNSYQERNSTHPATADHIPPTGQSNVPKETSPLRDNPNANRATSILHGGQEDNFAVFRQRFEQLVQSKPLDKSTKMSCLLQLLDGAPLNAVKRYKMIPGGLTQAMKLLEDRFGRPCQIVRACVDSLTKGPMIAPNDKQGLRKYADDAQVMYDTLNSMNCLGEMNADNLEKMTLRLPSNRDEKVFGGGQRHSSERRTILTARSNNRDDVSKEQLCPMCNNLHPLYRCEVFKSKSPEERGEFVKHNRICFNCINSKEHIS
;
A
#
# COMPACT_ATOMS: atom_id res chain seq x y z
N MET A 1 43.84 59.28 -60.47
CA MET A 1 44.20 58.19 -59.52
C MET A 1 43.03 57.72 -58.66
N GLU A 2 42.01 58.55 -58.39
CA GLU A 2 40.97 58.23 -57.39
C GLU A 2 40.08 57.03 -57.72
N ASP A 3 39.74 56.78 -59.00
CA ASP A 3 38.90 55.64 -59.38
C ASP A 3 39.52 54.28 -59.02
N VAL A 4 40.84 54.14 -59.17
CA VAL A 4 41.58 52.93 -58.77
C VAL A 4 41.50 52.74 -57.25
N ALA A 5 41.48 53.83 -56.48
CA ALA A 5 41.28 53.78 -55.03
C ALA A 5 39.82 53.47 -54.65
N ARG A 6 38.83 53.98 -55.42
CA ARG A 6 37.40 53.62 -55.26
C ARG A 6 37.17 52.14 -55.55
N GLN A 7 37.63 51.62 -56.69
CA GLN A 7 37.45 50.22 -57.08
C GLN A 7 38.12 49.24 -56.09
N LYS A 8 39.31 49.57 -55.58
CA LYS A 8 39.94 48.77 -54.51
C LYS A 8 39.11 48.77 -53.23
N LYS A 9 38.57 49.92 -52.81
CA LYS A 9 37.68 50.01 -51.63
C LYS A 9 36.36 49.24 -51.82
N THR A 10 35.77 49.24 -53.01
CA THR A 10 34.54 48.47 -53.27
C THR A 10 34.78 46.96 -53.32
N SER A 11 35.88 46.49 -53.93
CA SER A 11 36.23 45.06 -53.90
C SER A 11 36.42 44.55 -52.48
N VAL A 12 37.28 45.21 -51.69
CA VAL A 12 37.56 44.83 -50.29
C VAL A 12 36.29 44.77 -49.44
N ARG A 13 35.35 45.72 -49.63
CA ARG A 13 34.05 45.70 -48.93
C ARG A 13 33.14 44.54 -49.40
N SER A 14 33.21 44.17 -50.67
CA SER A 14 32.54 42.96 -51.21
C SER A 14 33.11 41.69 -50.54
N ASP A 15 34.44 41.61 -50.42
CA ASP A 15 35.13 40.40 -49.98
C ASP A 15 34.99 40.18 -48.47
N ILE A 16 35.01 41.24 -47.67
CA ILE A 16 34.61 41.22 -46.25
C ILE A 16 33.18 40.70 -46.07
N SER A 17 32.23 41.14 -46.92
CA SER A 17 30.84 40.67 -46.87
C SER A 17 30.70 39.18 -47.21
N LYS A 18 31.47 38.69 -48.20
CA LYS A 18 31.54 37.25 -48.54
C LYS A 18 32.07 36.42 -47.38
N ILE A 19 33.15 36.87 -46.74
CA ILE A 19 33.76 36.22 -45.57
C ILE A 19 32.75 36.17 -44.41
N SER A 20 32.04 37.26 -44.11
CA SER A 20 31.01 37.29 -43.07
C SER A 20 29.84 36.33 -43.36
N SER A 21 29.38 36.22 -44.61
CA SER A 21 28.36 35.23 -44.98
C SER A 21 28.88 33.79 -44.83
N ALA A 22 30.14 33.53 -45.20
CA ALA A 22 30.77 32.22 -45.09
C ALA A 22 30.99 31.80 -43.62
N THR A 23 31.38 32.72 -42.73
CA THR A 23 31.55 32.40 -41.30
C THR A 23 30.24 32.15 -40.57
N SER A 24 29.16 32.88 -40.91
CA SER A 24 27.81 32.56 -40.39
C SER A 24 27.37 31.15 -40.80
N LYS A 25 27.46 30.83 -42.10
CA LYS A 25 27.13 29.50 -42.63
C LYS A 25 27.97 28.38 -41.99
N LEU A 26 29.26 28.63 -41.74
CA LEU A 26 30.14 27.69 -41.04
C LEU A 26 29.73 27.49 -39.57
N HIS A 27 29.30 28.55 -38.89
CA HIS A 27 28.80 28.47 -37.51
C HIS A 27 27.46 27.70 -37.45
N GLU A 28 26.52 28.03 -38.34
CA GLU A 28 25.23 27.35 -38.49
C GLU A 28 25.41 25.85 -38.79
N ALA A 29 26.31 25.51 -39.73
CA ALA A 29 26.62 24.12 -40.07
C ALA A 29 27.23 23.35 -38.89
N LYS A 30 28.12 23.97 -38.10
CA LYS A 30 28.66 23.38 -36.87
C LYS A 30 27.57 23.16 -35.82
N LEU A 31 26.67 24.13 -35.63
CA LEU A 31 25.55 24.02 -34.68
C LEU A 31 24.53 22.95 -35.10
N ALA A 32 24.28 22.80 -36.40
CA ALA A 32 23.46 21.73 -36.95
C ALA A 32 24.09 20.35 -36.72
N ALA A 33 25.41 20.21 -36.94
CA ALA A 33 26.14 18.97 -36.73
C ALA A 33 26.18 18.53 -35.26
N THR A 34 26.38 19.46 -34.31
CA THR A 34 26.31 19.13 -32.87
C THR A 34 24.89 18.77 -32.44
N LYS A 35 23.86 19.49 -32.92
CA LYS A 35 22.45 19.16 -32.68
C LYS A 35 22.07 17.78 -33.22
N ALA A 36 22.50 17.44 -34.43
CA ALA A 36 22.27 16.11 -35.02
C ALA A 36 22.95 15.00 -34.22
N SER A 37 24.20 15.23 -33.77
CA SER A 37 24.95 14.29 -32.92
C SER A 37 24.28 14.06 -31.57
N LEU A 38 23.75 15.13 -30.95
CA LEU A 38 23.01 15.05 -29.69
C LEU A 38 21.69 14.27 -29.86
N ILE A 39 20.93 14.54 -30.92
CA ILE A 39 19.69 13.81 -31.24
C ILE A 39 19.99 12.33 -31.45
N LYS A 40 21.04 11.97 -32.22
CA LYS A 40 21.47 10.58 -32.39
C LYS A 40 21.71 9.90 -31.04
N ARG A 41 22.58 10.48 -30.19
CA ARG A 41 22.88 9.94 -28.85
C ARG A 41 21.63 9.84 -27.95
N GLN A 42 20.68 10.78 -28.06
CA GLN A 42 19.43 10.73 -27.32
C GLN A 42 18.50 9.60 -27.81
N THR A 43 18.41 9.38 -29.13
CA THR A 43 17.62 8.27 -29.69
C THR A 43 18.23 6.90 -29.36
N GLU A 44 19.55 6.77 -29.37
CA GLU A 44 20.27 5.56 -28.94
C GLU A 44 20.03 5.29 -27.44
N SER A 45 20.08 6.33 -26.60
CA SER A 45 19.75 6.22 -25.17
C SER A 45 18.29 5.79 -24.95
N ARG A 46 17.33 6.35 -25.70
CA ARG A 46 15.91 5.93 -25.67
C ARG A 46 15.74 4.46 -26.08
N LYS A 47 16.39 4.02 -27.16
CA LYS A 47 16.40 2.61 -27.60
C LYS A 47 16.96 1.68 -26.52
N LYS A 48 18.09 2.04 -25.89
CA LYS A 48 18.68 1.24 -24.80
C LYS A 48 17.74 1.13 -23.59
N ARG A 49 17.08 2.22 -23.20
CA ARG A 49 16.07 2.21 -22.11
C ARG A 49 14.86 1.34 -22.44
N ALA A 50 14.37 1.38 -23.68
CA ALA A 50 13.27 0.53 -24.12
C ALA A 50 13.61 -0.97 -24.05
N LEU A 51 14.79 -1.37 -24.56
CA LEU A 51 15.29 -2.75 -24.45
C LEU A 51 15.49 -3.19 -22.99
N GLN A 52 16.01 -2.30 -22.14
CA GLN A 52 16.19 -2.58 -20.71
C GLN A 52 14.85 -2.79 -19.98
N LEU A 53 13.80 -2.05 -20.36
CA LEU A 53 12.45 -2.25 -19.83
C LEU A 53 11.86 -3.59 -20.28
N GLU A 54 12.07 -3.99 -21.54
CA GLU A 54 11.56 -5.28 -22.05
C GLU A 54 12.26 -6.48 -21.40
N LEU A 55 13.58 -6.40 -21.20
CA LEU A 55 14.33 -7.40 -20.43
C LEU A 55 13.82 -7.51 -18.99
N ALA A 56 13.52 -6.39 -18.33
CA ALA A 56 12.98 -6.38 -16.97
C ALA A 56 11.57 -7.00 -16.89
N LYS A 57 10.72 -6.85 -17.91
CA LYS A 57 9.43 -7.56 -17.99
C LYS A 57 9.63 -9.08 -18.11
N MET A 58 10.55 -9.52 -18.97
CA MET A 58 10.82 -10.95 -19.17
C MET A 58 11.40 -11.59 -17.92
N ASP A 59 12.32 -10.92 -17.22
CA ASP A 59 12.87 -11.35 -15.93
C ASP A 59 11.78 -11.50 -14.85
N MET A 60 10.82 -10.57 -14.78
CA MET A 60 9.66 -10.67 -13.88
C MET A 60 8.72 -11.84 -14.26
N GLU A 61 8.45 -12.07 -15.54
CA GLU A 61 7.58 -13.16 -16.00
C GLU A 61 8.24 -14.54 -15.79
N ILE A 62 9.55 -14.65 -15.98
CA ILE A 62 10.33 -15.85 -15.64
C ILE A 62 10.18 -16.15 -14.15
N LYS A 63 10.45 -15.19 -13.26
CA LYS A 63 10.31 -15.35 -11.80
C LYS A 63 8.88 -15.71 -11.37
N ARG A 64 7.88 -15.14 -12.06
CA ARG A 64 6.47 -15.48 -11.86
C ARG A 64 6.19 -16.94 -12.22
N LYS A 65 6.79 -17.45 -13.31
CA LYS A 65 6.67 -18.85 -13.74
C LYS A 65 7.49 -19.83 -12.88
N GLU A 66 8.65 -19.42 -12.38
CA GLU A 66 9.42 -20.20 -11.39
C GLU A 66 8.62 -20.37 -10.09
N PHE A 67 7.99 -19.31 -9.59
CA PHE A 67 7.09 -19.40 -8.42
C PHE A 67 5.88 -20.30 -8.69
N GLU A 68 5.20 -20.13 -9.83
CA GLU A 68 4.07 -20.96 -10.25
C GLU A 68 4.44 -22.46 -10.37
N TYR A 69 5.64 -22.76 -10.88
CA TYR A 69 6.18 -24.11 -10.98
C TYR A 69 6.51 -24.71 -9.60
N ASN A 70 7.19 -23.96 -8.75
CA ASN A 70 7.62 -24.41 -7.41
C ASN A 70 6.44 -24.67 -6.46
N GLN A 71 5.33 -23.94 -6.59
CA GLN A 71 4.13 -24.15 -5.79
C GLN A 71 3.24 -25.31 -6.29
N ARG A 72 3.35 -25.68 -7.57
CA ARG A 72 2.53 -26.74 -8.18
C ARG A 72 2.59 -28.12 -7.48
N PRO A 73 3.75 -28.67 -7.09
CA PRO A 73 3.79 -29.98 -6.42
C PRO A 73 3.17 -29.95 -5.01
N GLU A 74 3.28 -28.84 -4.29
CA GLU A 74 2.68 -28.68 -2.95
C GLU A 74 1.15 -28.66 -3.02
N LEU A 75 0.58 -27.95 -4.00
CA LEU A 75 -0.87 -27.98 -4.26
C LEU A 75 -1.37 -29.37 -4.65
N ALA A 76 -0.66 -30.07 -5.54
CA ALA A 76 -1.03 -31.42 -5.97
C ALA A 76 -0.95 -32.45 -4.82
N HIS A 77 -0.03 -32.28 -3.88
CA HIS A 77 0.05 -33.12 -2.67
C HIS A 77 -1.19 -32.93 -1.78
N ILE A 78 -1.56 -31.67 -1.50
CA ILE A 78 -2.73 -31.33 -0.68
C ILE A 78 -4.04 -31.81 -1.33
N GLU A 79 -4.14 -31.70 -2.65
CA GLU A 79 -5.28 -32.21 -3.44
C GLU A 79 -5.40 -33.74 -3.28
N MET A 80 -4.32 -34.48 -3.54
CA MET A 80 -4.26 -35.95 -3.38
C MET A 80 -4.51 -36.41 -1.93
N GLU A 81 -4.00 -35.71 -0.92
CA GLU A 81 -4.29 -35.99 0.49
C GLU A 81 -5.79 -35.82 0.79
N SER A 82 -6.45 -34.81 0.22
CA SER A 82 -7.89 -34.60 0.39
C SER A 82 -8.75 -35.66 -0.32
N GLU A 83 -8.31 -36.17 -1.47
CA GLU A 83 -8.95 -37.30 -2.15
C GLU A 83 -8.83 -38.59 -1.32
N VAL A 84 -7.65 -38.86 -0.72
CA VAL A 84 -7.45 -40.03 0.16
C VAL A 84 -8.32 -39.95 1.43
N VAL A 85 -8.41 -38.77 2.07
CA VAL A 85 -9.28 -38.56 3.24
C VAL A 85 -10.75 -38.76 2.87
N THR A 86 -11.24 -38.14 1.80
CA THR A 86 -12.65 -38.29 1.41
C THR A 86 -12.99 -39.70 0.93
N ALA A 87 -12.08 -40.42 0.26
CA ALA A 87 -12.26 -41.83 -0.06
C ALA A 87 -12.35 -42.70 1.21
N ARG A 88 -11.54 -42.40 2.24
CA ARG A 88 -11.61 -43.07 3.54
C ARG A 88 -12.94 -42.80 4.24
N ASP A 89 -13.35 -41.54 4.37
CA ASP A 89 -14.59 -41.14 5.05
C ASP A 89 -15.82 -41.82 4.40
N ASN A 90 -15.87 -41.86 3.06
CA ASN A 90 -16.90 -42.57 2.31
C ASN A 90 -16.90 -44.08 2.56
N THR A 91 -15.72 -44.69 2.79
CA THR A 91 -15.60 -46.13 3.08
C THR A 91 -16.08 -46.44 4.51
N GLU A 92 -15.66 -45.64 5.50
CA GLU A 92 -16.10 -45.79 6.89
C GLU A 92 -17.63 -45.58 7.03
N LEU A 93 -18.21 -44.67 6.24
CA LEU A 93 -19.66 -44.47 6.13
C LEU A 93 -20.38 -45.70 5.55
N ALA A 94 -19.91 -46.24 4.42
CA ALA A 94 -20.52 -47.41 3.79
C ALA A 94 -20.47 -48.67 4.68
N GLU A 95 -19.39 -48.86 5.44
CA GLU A 95 -19.34 -49.92 6.45
C GLU A 95 -20.35 -49.69 7.60
N LEU A 96 -20.59 -48.45 7.99
CA LEU A 96 -21.58 -48.09 9.01
C LEU A 96 -23.00 -48.38 8.54
N GLU A 97 -23.34 -48.02 7.30
CA GLU A 97 -24.62 -48.34 6.66
C GLU A 97 -24.84 -49.87 6.58
N ALA A 98 -23.80 -50.63 6.18
CA ALA A 98 -23.86 -52.09 6.15
C ALA A 98 -24.12 -52.70 7.55
N ARG A 99 -23.39 -52.25 8.59
CA ARG A 99 -23.59 -52.69 9.98
C ARG A 99 -24.99 -52.37 10.51
N ILE A 100 -25.57 -51.24 10.13
CA ILE A 100 -26.95 -50.87 10.49
C ILE A 100 -27.95 -51.82 9.81
N ALA A 101 -27.79 -52.08 8.50
CA ALA A 101 -28.68 -52.99 7.77
C ALA A 101 -28.61 -54.44 8.30
N GLU A 102 -27.43 -54.94 8.66
CA GLU A 102 -27.26 -56.24 9.33
C GLU A 102 -27.99 -56.29 10.68
N GLN A 103 -27.93 -55.21 11.47
CA GLN A 103 -28.62 -55.11 12.75
C GLN A 103 -30.15 -55.07 12.57
N GLU A 104 -30.67 -54.32 11.60
CA GLU A 104 -32.11 -54.28 11.29
C GLU A 104 -32.64 -55.66 10.87
N VAL A 105 -31.92 -56.39 10.01
CA VAL A 105 -32.25 -57.77 9.63
C VAL A 105 -32.24 -58.70 10.84
N SER A 106 -31.29 -58.51 11.78
CA SER A 106 -31.22 -59.29 13.03
C SER A 106 -32.44 -59.06 13.93
N GLU A 107 -32.87 -57.81 14.13
CA GLU A 107 -34.07 -57.50 14.95
C GLU A 107 -35.37 -58.00 14.29
N LEU A 108 -35.51 -57.83 12.97
CA LEU A 108 -36.65 -58.35 12.22
C LEU A 108 -36.75 -59.88 12.29
N ALA A 109 -35.62 -60.59 12.31
CA ALA A 109 -35.59 -62.04 12.51
C ALA A 109 -36.05 -62.45 13.92
N LYS A 110 -35.61 -61.73 14.98
CA LYS A 110 -36.01 -62.00 16.38
C LYS A 110 -37.50 -61.81 16.60
N HIS A 111 -38.10 -60.78 16.00
CA HIS A 111 -39.55 -60.56 16.05
C HIS A 111 -40.33 -61.73 15.41
N LYS A 112 -39.85 -62.25 14.28
CA LYS A 112 -40.52 -63.31 13.51
C LYS A 112 -40.51 -64.70 14.17
N GLU A 113 -39.64 -64.92 15.14
CA GLU A 113 -39.71 -66.09 16.03
C GLU A 113 -40.79 -65.91 17.12
N LYS A 114 -40.93 -64.69 17.65
CA LYS A 114 -41.82 -64.39 18.79
C LYS A 114 -43.31 -64.52 18.44
N ASP A 115 -43.69 -64.19 17.20
CA ASP A 115 -45.08 -64.30 16.74
C ASP A 115 -45.56 -65.76 16.56
N LYS A 116 -44.65 -66.73 16.45
CA LYS A 116 -45.00 -68.16 16.29
C LYS A 116 -45.60 -68.79 17.55
N GLU A 117 -45.22 -68.28 18.72
CA GLU A 117 -45.66 -68.85 20.01
C GLU A 117 -47.09 -68.44 20.37
N SER A 118 -47.64 -67.40 19.73
CA SER A 118 -48.93 -66.81 20.09
C SER A 118 -50.15 -67.39 19.34
N ASN A 119 -49.99 -68.39 18.48
CA ASN A 119 -51.10 -68.90 17.64
C ASN A 119 -51.30 -70.42 17.75
N ARG A 120 -52.08 -70.83 18.77
CA ARG A 120 -52.78 -72.11 18.85
C ARG A 120 -54.19 -71.88 19.39
N THR A 121 -55.19 -72.57 18.82
CA THR A 121 -56.66 -72.47 19.11
C THR A 121 -57.33 -71.17 18.61
N CYS A 122 -58.55 -71.18 18.03
CA CYS A 122 -59.38 -72.26 17.46
C CYS A 122 -60.41 -71.72 16.44
N SER A 123 -60.75 -72.55 15.44
CA SER A 123 -61.97 -72.57 14.58
C SER A 123 -62.65 -71.30 14.01
N THR A 124 -62.89 -71.38 12.70
CA THR A 124 -63.85 -70.65 11.83
C THR A 124 -65.34 -70.87 12.24
N PRO A 125 -66.38 -70.13 11.74
CA PRO A 125 -66.61 -69.86 10.29
C PRO A 125 -67.44 -68.62 9.79
N LEU A 126 -67.36 -68.37 8.46
CA LEU A 126 -68.27 -67.60 7.57
C LEU A 126 -68.36 -66.06 7.83
N ILE A 127 -68.59 -65.14 6.88
CA ILE A 127 -69.52 -65.08 5.73
C ILE A 127 -68.95 -64.25 4.53
N SER A 128 -69.47 -64.50 3.33
CA SER A 128 -69.50 -63.73 2.06
C SER A 128 -68.71 -62.42 1.86
N SER A 129 -68.04 -62.39 0.70
CA SER A 129 -67.63 -61.25 -0.14
C SER A 129 -68.56 -60.02 -0.16
N SER A 130 -67.98 -58.80 -0.25
CA SER A 130 -68.20 -57.85 -1.37
C SER A 130 -67.35 -56.56 -1.32
N SER A 131 -66.75 -56.23 -2.47
CA SER A 131 -66.50 -54.89 -3.07
C SER A 131 -66.06 -53.64 -2.27
N ASN A 132 -64.89 -53.11 -2.65
CA ASN A 132 -64.53 -51.69 -2.86
C ASN A 132 -65.30 -50.57 -2.11
N SER A 133 -64.57 -49.68 -1.42
CA SER A 133 -64.13 -48.40 -2.02
C SER A 133 -63.34 -47.48 -1.05
N TYR A 134 -62.98 -46.31 -1.56
CA TYR A 134 -61.95 -45.36 -1.13
C TYR A 134 -62.23 -44.55 0.17
N GLN A 135 -61.11 -44.09 0.75
CA GLN A 135 -60.86 -42.74 1.32
C GLN A 135 -61.47 -42.29 2.67
N GLU A 136 -60.52 -41.90 3.54
CA GLU A 136 -60.40 -40.61 4.24
C GLU A 136 -61.25 -40.22 5.48
N ARG A 137 -60.47 -39.68 6.42
CA ARG A 137 -60.61 -38.38 7.13
C ARG A 137 -61.11 -38.34 8.58
N ASN A 138 -60.31 -37.61 9.33
CA ASN A 138 -60.62 -36.71 10.45
C ASN A 138 -60.83 -37.28 11.87
N SER A 139 -59.91 -36.84 12.72
CA SER A 139 -60.00 -36.62 14.16
C SER A 139 -61.32 -35.99 14.64
N THR A 140 -61.61 -36.08 15.95
CA THR A 140 -61.50 -34.93 16.92
C THR A 140 -62.19 -35.21 18.27
N HIS A 141 -61.43 -35.65 19.29
CA HIS A 141 -61.59 -35.30 20.74
C HIS A 141 -62.96 -35.58 21.44
N PRO A 142 -63.17 -35.20 22.73
CA PRO A 142 -62.27 -35.15 23.91
C PRO A 142 -62.79 -35.96 25.13
N ALA A 143 -62.06 -35.93 26.25
CA ALA A 143 -62.59 -36.21 27.59
C ALA A 143 -62.09 -35.18 28.64
N THR A 144 -62.89 -35.01 29.70
CA THR A 144 -62.75 -34.18 30.92
C THR A 144 -61.41 -34.33 31.66
N ALA A 145 -60.78 -33.26 32.20
CA ALA A 145 -60.99 -32.62 33.53
C ALA A 145 -60.56 -33.50 34.75
N ASP A 146 -60.00 -33.01 35.88
CA ASP A 146 -59.84 -31.64 36.42
C ASP A 146 -58.71 -31.56 37.51
N HIS A 147 -58.57 -30.41 38.21
CA HIS A 147 -57.84 -30.13 39.48
C HIS A 147 -56.34 -29.68 39.52
N ILE A 148 -56.03 -28.95 40.62
CA ILE A 148 -54.91 -28.02 40.96
C ILE A 148 -54.91 -27.86 42.51
N PRO A 149 -53.95 -27.27 43.29
CA PRO A 149 -52.52 -26.88 43.15
C PRO A 149 -51.65 -27.71 44.17
N PRO A 150 -50.78 -27.25 45.13
CA PRO A 150 -49.98 -26.01 45.32
C PRO A 150 -48.50 -26.16 45.84
N THR A 151 -47.74 -25.05 45.75
CA THR A 151 -46.62 -24.56 46.62
C THR A 151 -45.47 -25.44 47.13
N GLY A 152 -44.22 -24.93 47.00
CA GLY A 152 -43.07 -25.30 47.83
C GLY A 152 -41.80 -24.47 47.53
N GLN A 153 -41.14 -23.92 48.56
CA GLN A 153 -39.82 -23.24 48.47
C GLN A 153 -38.74 -24.07 49.17
N SER A 154 -37.49 -24.06 48.68
CA SER A 154 -36.30 -24.20 49.53
C SER A 154 -35.02 -23.73 48.83
N ASN A 155 -33.97 -23.45 49.62
CA ASN A 155 -32.69 -22.89 49.18
C ASN A 155 -31.55 -23.90 49.39
N VAL A 156 -30.56 -23.90 48.48
CA VAL A 156 -29.13 -24.11 48.80
C VAL A 156 -28.27 -23.46 47.69
N PRO A 157 -27.00 -23.08 47.96
CA PRO A 157 -26.31 -22.06 47.18
C PRO A 157 -25.43 -22.61 46.05
N LYS A 158 -24.95 -21.72 45.17
CA LYS A 158 -23.84 -21.99 44.26
C LYS A 158 -22.62 -21.15 44.62
N GLU A 159 -21.48 -21.82 44.70
CA GLU A 159 -20.19 -21.21 45.03
C GLU A 159 -19.66 -20.32 43.91
N THR A 160 -18.62 -19.56 44.25
CA THR A 160 -17.83 -18.70 43.38
C THR A 160 -17.44 -19.39 42.07
N SER A 161 -17.71 -18.72 40.95
CA SER A 161 -17.07 -18.95 39.66
C SER A 161 -16.48 -17.62 39.16
N PRO A 162 -15.25 -17.58 38.61
CA PRO A 162 -14.65 -16.33 38.17
C PRO A 162 -15.48 -15.63 37.08
N LEU A 163 -15.43 -14.29 37.07
CA LEU A 163 -15.96 -13.51 35.96
C LEU A 163 -15.24 -13.92 34.67
N ARG A 164 -15.99 -14.44 33.69
CA ARG A 164 -15.52 -14.47 32.31
C ARG A 164 -15.52 -13.03 31.78
N ASP A 165 -14.39 -12.56 31.28
CA ASP A 165 -14.30 -11.29 30.57
C ASP A 165 -15.32 -11.26 29.42
N ASN A 166 -16.33 -10.39 29.56
CA ASN A 166 -17.33 -10.17 28.53
C ASN A 166 -16.75 -9.21 27.47
N PRO A 167 -16.47 -9.67 26.23
CA PRO A 167 -15.83 -8.80 25.24
C PRO A 167 -16.73 -7.66 24.73
N ASN A 168 -18.03 -7.69 25.05
CA ASN A 168 -19.05 -6.81 24.49
C ASN A 168 -19.30 -5.53 25.31
N ALA A 169 -18.27 -5.04 26.00
CA ALA A 169 -18.29 -3.80 26.78
C ALA A 169 -17.77 -2.58 26.00
N ASN A 170 -18.05 -2.50 24.69
CA ASN A 170 -17.67 -1.36 23.84
C ASN A 170 -18.72 -1.10 22.74
N ARG A 171 -19.99 -0.93 23.15
CA ARG A 171 -21.17 -0.80 22.27
C ARG A 171 -21.28 0.56 21.54
N ALA A 172 -20.16 1.27 21.40
CA ALA A 172 -19.99 2.54 20.69
C ALA A 172 -18.92 2.45 19.56
N THR A 173 -18.64 1.23 19.08
CA THR A 173 -17.77 1.00 17.91
C THR A 173 -18.28 1.73 16.67
N SER A 174 -17.42 2.55 16.06
CA SER A 174 -17.75 3.31 14.85
C SER A 174 -17.93 2.38 13.64
N ILE A 175 -19.20 2.11 13.29
CA ILE A 175 -19.56 1.30 12.12
C ILE A 175 -19.22 2.06 10.83
N LEU A 176 -18.54 1.41 9.89
CA LEU A 176 -18.36 1.94 8.54
C LEU A 176 -19.64 1.71 7.72
N HIS A 177 -20.42 2.76 7.56
CA HIS A 177 -21.64 2.77 6.76
C HIS A 177 -21.31 3.07 5.28
N GLY A 178 -22.12 2.55 4.36
CA GLY A 178 -22.01 2.89 2.94
C GLY A 178 -22.25 4.38 2.68
N GLY A 179 -21.36 5.04 1.95
CA GLY A 179 -21.43 6.48 1.63
C GLY A 179 -20.62 7.41 2.54
N GLN A 180 -19.82 6.88 3.47
CA GLN A 180 -18.80 7.65 4.21
C GLN A 180 -17.38 7.14 3.94
N GLU A 181 -16.95 7.23 2.68
CA GLU A 181 -15.61 6.80 2.27
C GLU A 181 -14.49 7.63 2.92
N ASP A 182 -14.75 8.90 3.23
CA ASP A 182 -13.81 9.82 3.90
C ASP A 182 -13.36 9.31 5.29
N ASN A 183 -14.14 8.42 5.93
CA ASN A 183 -13.84 7.83 7.23
C ASN A 183 -13.12 6.46 7.15
N PHE A 184 -12.80 5.93 5.96
CA PHE A 184 -12.19 4.60 5.85
C PHE A 184 -10.82 4.49 6.54
N ALA A 185 -9.98 5.53 6.47
CA ALA A 185 -8.68 5.53 7.14
C ALA A 185 -8.82 5.41 8.68
N VAL A 186 -9.78 6.15 9.25
CA VAL A 186 -10.11 6.11 10.69
C VAL A 186 -10.67 4.75 11.09
N PHE A 187 -11.53 4.15 10.25
CA PHE A 187 -12.01 2.79 10.42
C PHE A 187 -10.87 1.76 10.40
N ARG A 188 -9.97 1.83 9.40
CA ARG A 188 -8.83 0.91 9.23
C ARG A 188 -7.92 0.94 10.46
N GLN A 189 -7.54 2.13 10.92
CA GLN A 189 -6.70 2.30 12.12
C GLN A 189 -7.36 1.72 13.38
N ARG A 190 -8.67 1.94 13.56
CA ARG A 190 -9.44 1.38 14.69
C ARG A 190 -9.58 -0.13 14.61
N PHE A 191 -9.84 -0.69 13.42
CA PHE A 191 -9.87 -2.14 13.21
C PHE A 191 -8.51 -2.77 13.49
N GLU A 192 -7.42 -2.13 13.06
CA GLU A 192 -6.06 -2.60 13.30
C GLU A 192 -5.74 -2.62 14.80
N GLN A 193 -6.04 -1.53 15.52
CA GLN A 193 -5.83 -1.41 16.96
C GLN A 193 -6.72 -2.36 17.80
N LEU A 194 -7.99 -2.55 17.42
CA LEU A 194 -8.96 -3.30 18.23
C LEU A 194 -9.08 -4.79 17.89
N VAL A 195 -8.71 -5.19 16.68
CA VAL A 195 -8.93 -6.56 16.15
C VAL A 195 -7.65 -7.15 15.57
N GLN A 196 -6.93 -6.45 14.70
CA GLN A 196 -5.79 -7.01 13.97
C GLN A 196 -4.56 -7.23 14.86
N SER A 197 -4.29 -6.29 15.77
CA SER A 197 -3.19 -6.30 16.75
C SER A 197 -3.24 -7.46 17.75
N LYS A 198 -4.44 -7.95 18.07
CA LYS A 198 -4.66 -8.97 19.12
C LYS A 198 -4.33 -10.37 18.61
N PRO A 199 -3.92 -11.31 19.49
CA PRO A 199 -3.68 -12.72 19.15
C PRO A 199 -5.00 -13.50 19.01
N LEU A 200 -5.91 -13.01 18.17
CA LEU A 200 -7.16 -13.68 17.79
C LEU A 200 -6.95 -14.49 16.51
N ASP A 201 -7.74 -15.54 16.34
CA ASP A 201 -7.74 -16.36 15.12
C ASP A 201 -8.36 -15.61 13.92
N LYS A 202 -8.12 -16.13 12.71
CA LYS A 202 -8.55 -15.49 11.45
C LYS A 202 -10.08 -15.45 11.29
N SER A 203 -10.83 -16.38 11.89
CA SER A 203 -12.29 -16.48 11.83
C SER A 203 -12.97 -15.49 12.80
N THR A 204 -12.44 -15.36 14.03
CA THR A 204 -12.86 -14.30 14.96
C THR A 204 -12.57 -12.91 14.37
N LYS A 205 -11.37 -12.68 13.81
CA LYS A 205 -11.04 -11.39 13.15
C LYS A 205 -11.97 -11.08 11.97
N MET A 206 -12.35 -12.07 11.17
CA MET A 206 -13.38 -11.94 10.11
C MET A 206 -14.76 -11.63 10.69
N SER A 207 -15.16 -12.31 11.76
CA SER A 207 -16.48 -12.09 12.38
C SER A 207 -16.59 -10.68 13.00
N CYS A 208 -15.53 -10.20 13.65
CA CYS A 208 -15.42 -8.82 14.10
C CYS A 208 -15.45 -7.83 12.93
N LEU A 209 -14.78 -8.11 11.80
CA LEU A 209 -14.83 -7.26 10.61
C LEU A 209 -16.28 -7.12 10.11
N LEU A 210 -17.02 -8.22 9.98
CA LEU A 210 -18.41 -8.21 9.54
C LEU A 210 -19.37 -7.54 10.55
N GLN A 211 -18.99 -7.42 11.82
CA GLN A 211 -19.78 -6.74 12.85
C GLN A 211 -19.50 -5.22 12.91
N LEU A 212 -18.41 -4.75 12.30
CA LEU A 212 -17.97 -3.34 12.29
C LEU A 212 -18.27 -2.61 10.97
N LEU A 213 -18.92 -3.30 10.03
CA LEU A 213 -19.31 -2.81 8.71
C LEU A 213 -20.83 -2.84 8.58
N ASP A 214 -21.41 -1.88 7.86
CA ASP A 214 -22.83 -1.91 7.48
C ASP A 214 -23.03 -1.47 6.01
N GLY A 215 -24.20 -1.78 5.44
CA GLY A 215 -24.58 -1.39 4.09
C GLY A 215 -23.64 -1.92 3.00
N ALA A 216 -23.20 -1.03 2.10
CA ALA A 216 -22.40 -1.40 0.93
C ALA A 216 -21.03 -2.05 1.27
N PRO A 217 -20.22 -1.51 2.22
CA PRO A 217 -19.01 -2.17 2.72
C PRO A 217 -19.25 -3.62 3.17
N LEU A 218 -20.24 -3.84 4.04
CA LEU A 218 -20.58 -5.17 4.56
C LEU A 218 -20.98 -6.14 3.43
N ASN A 219 -21.84 -5.68 2.51
CA ASN A 219 -22.32 -6.50 1.42
C ASN A 219 -21.22 -6.84 0.39
N ALA A 220 -20.20 -5.99 0.24
CA ALA A 220 -19.04 -6.30 -0.59
C ALA A 220 -18.18 -7.44 -0.02
N VAL A 221 -18.04 -7.54 1.32
CA VAL A 221 -17.12 -8.51 1.95
C VAL A 221 -17.77 -9.78 2.50
N LYS A 222 -19.10 -9.83 2.71
CA LYS A 222 -19.82 -11.02 3.21
C LYS A 222 -19.39 -12.34 2.52
N ARG A 223 -19.11 -12.30 1.20
CA ARG A 223 -18.68 -13.46 0.40
C ARG A 223 -17.36 -14.11 0.86
N TYR A 224 -16.48 -13.39 1.54
CA TYR A 224 -15.19 -13.90 1.98
C TYR A 224 -15.23 -14.60 3.35
N LYS A 225 -16.37 -14.57 4.05
CA LYS A 225 -16.50 -15.09 5.44
C LYS A 225 -15.99 -16.53 5.60
N MET A 226 -16.20 -17.37 4.59
CA MET A 226 -15.90 -18.81 4.61
C MET A 226 -14.69 -19.20 3.74
N ILE A 227 -13.91 -18.23 3.25
CA ILE A 227 -12.79 -18.48 2.32
C ILE A 227 -11.46 -18.50 3.10
N PRO A 228 -10.56 -19.48 2.88
CA PRO A 228 -9.20 -19.45 3.46
C PRO A 228 -8.45 -18.19 2.99
N GLY A 229 -7.89 -17.42 3.93
CA GLY A 229 -7.30 -16.11 3.65
C GLY A 229 -8.32 -15.00 3.34
N GLY A 230 -9.62 -15.27 3.46
CA GLY A 230 -10.71 -14.34 3.14
C GLY A 230 -10.67 -13.02 3.89
N LEU A 231 -10.09 -12.97 5.10
CA LEU A 231 -9.88 -11.72 5.85
C LEU A 231 -8.99 -10.73 5.08
N THR A 232 -7.90 -11.20 4.49
CA THR A 232 -6.96 -10.38 3.71
C THR A 232 -7.64 -9.88 2.43
N GLN A 233 -8.41 -10.75 1.76
CA GLN A 233 -9.17 -10.40 0.56
C GLN A 233 -10.29 -9.38 0.85
N ALA A 234 -10.99 -9.53 1.99
CA ALA A 234 -12.01 -8.59 2.45
C ALA A 234 -11.41 -7.21 2.75
N MET A 235 -10.33 -7.15 3.53
CA MET A 235 -9.65 -5.89 3.85
C MET A 235 -9.12 -5.19 2.60
N LYS A 236 -8.53 -5.93 1.66
CA LYS A 236 -8.10 -5.37 0.38
C LYS A 236 -9.28 -4.82 -0.44
N LEU A 237 -10.38 -5.56 -0.58
CA LEU A 237 -11.54 -5.09 -1.32
C LEU A 237 -12.18 -3.83 -0.71
N LEU A 238 -12.11 -3.68 0.62
CA LEU A 238 -12.58 -2.47 1.31
C LEU A 238 -11.67 -1.27 1.02
N GLU A 239 -10.36 -1.47 1.01
CA GLU A 239 -9.37 -0.46 0.65
C GLU A 239 -9.51 -0.03 -0.82
N ASP A 240 -9.58 -1.00 -1.74
CA ASP A 240 -9.74 -0.79 -3.19
C ASP A 240 -11.04 -0.03 -3.53
N ARG A 241 -12.15 -0.26 -2.80
CA ARG A 241 -13.48 0.29 -3.14
C ARG A 241 -13.95 1.46 -2.27
N PHE A 242 -13.55 1.52 -1.01
CA PHE A 242 -14.05 2.53 -0.04
C PHE A 242 -12.95 3.40 0.56
N GLY A 243 -11.66 3.06 0.40
CA GLY A 243 -10.55 3.90 0.87
C GLY A 243 -10.30 5.17 0.06
N ARG A 244 -10.90 5.29 -1.13
CA ARG A 244 -10.73 6.39 -2.10
C ARG A 244 -9.30 6.99 -2.24
N PRO A 245 -8.19 6.21 -2.23
CA PRO A 245 -6.86 6.81 -2.17
C PRO A 245 -6.59 7.72 -3.39
N CYS A 246 -7.02 7.27 -4.56
CA CYS A 246 -6.84 7.97 -5.84
C CYS A 246 -7.46 9.37 -5.93
N GLN A 247 -8.41 9.75 -5.07
CA GLN A 247 -8.97 11.10 -5.07
C GLN A 247 -8.11 12.06 -4.25
N ILE A 248 -7.70 11.65 -3.04
CA ILE A 248 -6.84 12.42 -2.15
C ILE A 248 -5.43 12.51 -2.76
N VAL A 249 -4.85 11.38 -3.20
CA VAL A 249 -3.56 11.32 -3.91
C VAL A 249 -3.53 12.30 -5.08
N ARG A 250 -4.55 12.28 -5.95
CA ARG A 250 -4.63 13.18 -7.10
C ARG A 250 -4.72 14.64 -6.69
N ALA A 251 -5.45 14.97 -5.61
CA ALA A 251 -5.50 16.33 -5.07
C ALA A 251 -4.14 16.78 -4.51
N CYS A 252 -3.42 15.91 -3.80
CA CYS A 252 -2.05 16.17 -3.31
C CYS A 252 -1.06 16.37 -4.47
N VAL A 253 -1.08 15.50 -5.47
CA VAL A 253 -0.22 15.63 -6.66
C VAL A 253 -0.57 16.90 -7.43
N ASP A 254 -1.85 17.23 -7.58
CA ASP A 254 -2.30 18.43 -8.28
C ASP A 254 -1.86 19.72 -7.57
N SER A 255 -1.98 19.83 -6.24
CA SER A 255 -1.61 21.04 -5.50
C SER A 255 -0.12 21.36 -5.58
N LEU A 256 0.72 20.32 -5.63
CA LEU A 256 2.17 20.43 -5.76
C LEU A 256 2.58 20.71 -7.22
N THR A 257 2.03 19.96 -8.19
CA THR A 257 2.49 20.02 -9.59
C THR A 257 1.82 21.10 -10.46
N LYS A 258 0.67 21.66 -10.07
CA LYS A 258 -0.09 22.63 -10.88
C LYS A 258 -0.04 24.05 -10.33
N GLY A 259 -0.05 25.03 -11.24
CA GLY A 259 -0.10 26.47 -10.92
C GLY A 259 1.16 27.23 -11.34
N PRO A 260 1.23 28.55 -11.04
CA PRO A 260 2.34 29.40 -11.44
C PRO A 260 3.66 29.03 -10.73
N MET A 261 4.78 29.39 -11.34
CA MET A 261 6.10 29.40 -10.70
C MET A 261 6.12 30.46 -9.59
N ILE A 262 6.70 30.11 -8.44
CA ILE A 262 6.89 31.01 -7.31
C ILE A 262 7.93 32.07 -7.70
N ALA A 263 7.65 33.35 -7.43
CA ALA A 263 8.56 34.44 -7.78
C ALA A 263 9.84 34.39 -6.92
N PRO A 264 11.05 34.70 -7.45
CA PRO A 264 12.30 34.63 -6.71
C PRO A 264 12.35 35.45 -5.40
N ASN A 265 11.58 36.54 -5.32
CA ASN A 265 11.48 37.39 -4.13
C ASN A 265 10.29 37.05 -3.22
N ASP A 266 9.41 36.11 -3.60
CA ASP A 266 8.26 35.72 -2.80
C ASP A 266 8.63 34.73 -1.68
N LYS A 267 9.21 35.31 -0.62
CA LYS A 267 9.57 34.62 0.62
C LYS A 267 8.35 34.14 1.41
N GLN A 268 7.10 34.41 1.00
CA GLN A 268 5.90 33.96 1.69
C GLN A 268 5.25 32.79 0.95
N GLY A 269 5.05 32.90 -0.37
CA GLY A 269 4.64 31.79 -1.22
C GLY A 269 5.63 30.63 -1.21
N LEU A 270 6.94 30.89 -1.16
CA LEU A 270 7.95 29.82 -1.06
C LEU A 270 7.88 29.06 0.27
N ARG A 271 7.62 29.75 1.39
CA ARG A 271 7.40 29.08 2.69
C ARG A 271 6.11 28.28 2.68
N LYS A 272 5.00 28.92 2.29
CA LYS A 272 3.70 28.25 2.18
C LYS A 272 3.78 27.00 1.31
N TYR A 273 4.46 27.05 0.16
CA TYR A 273 4.61 25.89 -0.72
C TYR A 273 5.45 24.77 -0.09
N ALA A 274 6.43 25.09 0.75
CA ALA A 274 7.17 24.09 1.53
C ALA A 274 6.31 23.49 2.66
N ASP A 275 5.52 24.31 3.35
CA ASP A 275 4.57 23.87 4.38
C ASP A 275 3.47 22.97 3.77
N ASP A 276 2.87 23.40 2.65
CA ASP A 276 1.90 22.64 1.85
C ASP A 276 2.53 21.31 1.39
N ALA A 277 3.78 21.31 0.89
CA ALA A 277 4.50 20.10 0.47
C ALA A 277 4.75 19.11 1.61
N GLN A 278 5.07 19.59 2.81
CA GLN A 278 5.25 18.73 4.00
C GLN A 278 3.93 18.07 4.39
N VAL A 279 2.84 18.85 4.50
CA VAL A 279 1.50 18.31 4.84
C VAL A 279 1.03 17.28 3.81
N MET A 280 1.28 17.52 2.51
CA MET A 280 0.95 16.56 1.45
C MET A 280 1.84 15.31 1.49
N TYR A 281 3.12 15.41 1.83
CA TYR A 281 4.01 14.27 2.05
C TYR A 281 3.53 13.40 3.22
N ASP A 282 3.25 13.99 4.38
CA ASP A 282 2.80 13.26 5.57
C ASP A 282 1.43 12.58 5.32
N THR A 283 0.54 13.26 4.58
CA THR A 283 -0.74 12.69 4.12
C THR A 283 -0.52 11.47 3.23
N LEU A 284 0.29 11.60 2.16
CA LEU A 284 0.60 10.50 1.23
C LEU A 284 1.32 9.33 1.92
N ASN A 285 2.18 9.61 2.90
CA ASN A 285 2.86 8.60 3.71
C ASN A 285 1.87 7.84 4.61
N SER A 286 0.95 8.54 5.29
CA SER A 286 -0.07 7.91 6.14
C SER A 286 -1.03 7.00 5.37
N MET A 287 -1.25 7.28 4.08
CA MET A 287 -2.05 6.46 3.16
C MET A 287 -1.23 5.38 2.44
N ASN A 288 0.08 5.27 2.69
CA ASN A 288 1.01 4.38 1.97
C ASN A 288 1.03 4.60 0.43
N CYS A 289 0.73 5.81 -0.03
CA CYS A 289 0.64 6.18 -1.46
C CYS A 289 1.85 6.95 -2.00
N LEU A 290 2.99 6.96 -1.29
CA LEU A 290 4.20 7.70 -1.72
C LEU A 290 4.71 7.30 -3.11
N GLY A 291 4.46 6.06 -3.56
CA GLY A 291 4.87 5.57 -4.88
C GLY A 291 4.24 6.32 -6.07
N GLU A 292 3.16 7.06 -5.85
CA GLU A 292 2.51 7.91 -6.85
C GLU A 292 3.37 9.16 -7.18
N MET A 293 4.21 9.60 -6.24
CA MET A 293 5.13 10.75 -6.40
C MET A 293 6.33 10.35 -7.26
N ASN A 294 6.13 10.37 -8.57
CA ASN A 294 7.07 9.91 -9.58
C ASN A 294 7.99 11.04 -10.12
N ALA A 295 8.93 10.68 -10.99
CA ALA A 295 9.95 11.61 -11.51
C ALA A 295 9.37 12.78 -12.34
N ASP A 296 8.28 12.59 -13.08
CA ASP A 296 7.60 13.66 -13.83
C ASP A 296 6.89 14.64 -12.86
N ASN A 297 6.37 14.13 -11.75
CA ASN A 297 5.77 14.97 -10.70
C ASN A 297 6.85 15.81 -10.00
N LEU A 298 8.01 15.22 -9.70
CA LEU A 298 9.16 15.93 -9.14
C LEU A 298 9.73 17.00 -10.11
N GLU A 299 9.75 16.71 -11.42
CA GLU A 299 10.11 17.69 -12.45
C GLU A 299 9.14 18.88 -12.46
N LYS A 300 7.83 18.63 -12.40
CA LYS A 300 6.79 19.69 -12.28
C LYS A 300 6.90 20.48 -10.98
N MET A 301 7.15 19.82 -9.85
CA MET A 301 7.43 20.50 -8.58
C MET A 301 8.69 21.35 -8.62
N THR A 302 9.69 20.98 -9.45
CA THR A 302 10.91 21.78 -9.66
C THR A 302 10.62 23.01 -10.52
N LEU A 303 9.78 22.89 -11.56
CA LEU A 303 9.31 24.02 -12.39
C LEU A 303 8.44 25.03 -11.62
N ARG A 304 7.92 24.65 -10.44
CA ARG A 304 7.19 25.54 -9.52
C ARG A 304 8.11 26.39 -8.64
N LEU A 305 9.35 25.95 -8.41
CA LEU A 305 10.33 26.67 -7.59
C LEU A 305 11.01 27.81 -8.38
N PRO A 306 11.52 28.86 -7.71
CA PRO A 306 12.32 29.88 -8.38
C PRO A 306 13.59 29.27 -8.98
N SER A 307 13.75 29.38 -10.31
CA SER A 307 14.95 28.90 -11.00
C SER A 307 16.15 29.80 -10.70
N ASN A 308 16.97 29.39 -9.73
CA ASN A 308 18.15 30.15 -9.30
C ASN A 308 19.26 30.15 -10.37
N ARG A 309 19.27 31.19 -11.21
CA ARG A 309 20.46 31.71 -11.90
C ARG A 309 20.19 33.14 -12.40
N ASP A 310 20.84 34.10 -11.74
CA ASP A 310 21.86 34.90 -12.43
C ASP A 310 22.87 35.43 -11.41
N GLU A 311 24.17 35.28 -11.72
CA GLU A 311 25.25 35.88 -10.94
C GLU A 311 25.49 37.31 -11.41
N LYS A 312 25.52 38.26 -10.46
CA LYS A 312 25.67 39.72 -10.65
C LYS A 312 24.41 40.42 -11.18
N VAL A 313 23.74 41.21 -10.35
CA VAL A 313 23.86 42.69 -10.25
C VAL A 313 23.50 43.09 -8.79
N PHE A 314 23.69 44.37 -8.44
CA PHE A 314 23.29 45.06 -7.20
C PHE A 314 24.15 44.81 -5.94
N GLY A 315 25.16 45.67 -5.83
CA GLY A 315 26.05 45.81 -4.68
C GLY A 315 25.36 46.12 -3.35
N GLY A 316 26.11 45.87 -2.28
CA GLY A 316 25.62 45.89 -0.91
C GLY A 316 25.19 47.27 -0.42
N GLY A 317 23.89 47.40 -0.15
CA GLY A 317 23.36 48.47 0.70
C GLY A 317 23.64 48.19 2.18
N GLN A 318 24.31 49.13 2.83
CA GLN A 318 24.24 49.32 4.28
C GLN A 318 22.80 49.80 4.64
N ARG A 319 22.26 49.76 5.88
CA ARG A 319 22.79 49.59 7.24
C ARG A 319 21.60 49.44 8.22
N HIS A 320 21.83 49.03 9.47
CA HIS A 320 20.91 49.17 10.64
C HIS A 320 19.55 48.42 10.57
N SER A 321 18.77 48.21 11.65
CA SER A 321 18.98 48.45 13.10
C SER A 321 18.38 47.32 13.96
N SER A 322 18.77 47.31 15.24
CA SER A 322 18.26 46.55 16.38
C SER A 322 16.73 46.52 16.53
N GLU A 323 16.20 45.47 17.18
CA GLU A 323 15.77 45.58 18.59
C GLU A 323 15.58 44.22 19.31
N ARG A 324 15.50 44.26 20.66
CA ARG A 324 15.44 43.08 21.56
C ARG A 324 14.30 43.23 22.59
N ARG A 325 13.53 42.16 22.81
CA ARG A 325 13.25 41.59 24.16
C ARG A 325 12.73 40.14 24.04
N THR A 326 13.38 39.11 24.60
CA THR A 326 13.33 38.60 26.01
C THR A 326 11.90 38.14 26.38
N ILE A 327 11.61 36.93 26.89
CA ILE A 327 12.22 36.17 28.01
C ILE A 327 12.12 34.63 27.81
N LEU A 328 13.16 33.90 28.30
CA LEU A 328 13.29 32.52 28.89
C LEU A 328 12.20 31.44 28.65
N THR A 329 12.49 30.12 28.62
CA THR A 329 13.34 29.34 29.56
C THR A 329 13.97 28.05 29.00
N ALA A 330 15.12 27.65 29.57
CA ALA A 330 15.62 26.25 29.74
C ALA A 330 16.05 25.44 28.48
N ARG A 331 17.16 24.67 28.49
CA ARG A 331 18.30 24.55 29.45
C ARG A 331 19.54 23.99 28.73
N SER A 332 20.72 24.29 29.29
CA SER A 332 22.10 23.95 28.93
C SER A 332 22.34 22.51 28.41
N ASN A 333 23.36 22.22 27.59
CA ASN A 333 24.79 22.47 27.89
C ASN A 333 25.62 23.13 26.77
N ASN A 334 26.63 23.88 27.20
CA ASN A 334 27.59 24.63 26.38
C ASN A 334 29.03 24.23 26.74
N ARG A 335 29.92 24.21 25.73
CA ARG A 335 31.35 24.56 25.83
C ARG A 335 31.85 25.04 24.45
N ASP A 336 31.85 26.36 24.26
CA ASP A 336 33.02 27.21 23.92
C ASP A 336 34.25 26.53 23.27
N ASP A 337 35.01 27.12 22.36
CA ASP A 337 34.91 28.31 21.47
C ASP A 337 36.19 28.28 20.61
N VAL A 338 36.10 28.49 19.29
CA VAL A 338 37.04 29.33 18.52
C VAL A 338 36.33 29.72 17.22
N SER A 339 36.15 31.02 17.00
CA SER A 339 35.66 31.56 15.73
C SER A 339 36.68 31.35 14.60
N LYS A 340 36.40 30.42 13.69
CA LYS A 340 36.97 30.41 12.32
C LYS A 340 35.86 30.19 11.30
N GLU A 341 35.71 31.15 10.40
CA GLU A 341 34.90 31.03 9.20
C GLU A 341 35.54 30.00 8.25
N GLN A 342 35.19 28.73 8.40
CA GLN A 342 35.77 27.61 7.65
C GLN A 342 35.32 27.65 6.18
N LEU A 343 36.04 28.44 5.38
CA LEU A 343 35.92 28.46 3.93
C LEU A 343 36.32 27.10 3.33
N CYS A 344 35.55 26.64 2.36
CA CYS A 344 35.80 25.38 1.66
C CYS A 344 37.18 25.41 0.98
N PRO A 345 38.11 24.48 1.28
CA PRO A 345 39.49 24.52 0.79
C PRO A 345 39.64 24.30 -0.73
N MET A 346 38.55 24.00 -1.45
CA MET A 346 38.53 23.87 -2.92
C MET A 346 37.91 25.07 -3.66
N CYS A 347 37.11 25.92 -3.00
CA CYS A 347 36.39 27.01 -3.67
C CYS A 347 36.22 28.29 -2.84
N ASN A 348 36.79 28.33 -1.64
CA ASN A 348 36.83 29.47 -0.71
C ASN A 348 35.46 30.09 -0.36
N ASN A 349 34.38 29.31 -0.43
CA ASN A 349 33.03 29.70 0.00
C ASN A 349 32.69 29.13 1.39
N LEU A 350 31.74 29.75 2.11
CA LEU A 350 31.31 29.37 3.46
C LEU A 350 30.47 28.07 3.49
N HIS A 351 31.12 26.91 3.28
CA HIS A 351 30.52 25.60 3.53
C HIS A 351 31.61 24.51 3.73
N PRO A 352 31.27 23.38 4.40
CA PRO A 352 32.12 22.19 4.43
C PRO A 352 32.46 21.63 3.03
N LEU A 353 33.60 20.92 2.92
CA LEU A 353 34.05 20.34 1.66
C LEU A 353 33.08 19.27 1.11
N TYR A 354 32.43 18.48 1.98
CA TYR A 354 31.42 17.50 1.54
C TYR A 354 30.16 18.14 0.90
N ARG A 355 29.94 19.46 1.11
CA ARG A 355 28.88 20.23 0.44
C ARG A 355 29.36 21.00 -0.80
N CYS A 356 30.62 20.87 -1.17
CA CYS A 356 31.20 21.58 -2.31
C CYS A 356 30.83 20.92 -3.65
N GLU A 357 30.06 21.60 -4.49
CA GLU A 357 29.71 21.11 -5.83
C GLU A 357 30.94 21.00 -6.74
N VAL A 358 31.95 21.87 -6.59
CA VAL A 358 33.23 21.75 -7.32
C VAL A 358 33.93 20.44 -6.95
N PHE A 359 33.92 20.05 -5.67
CA PHE A 359 34.48 18.79 -5.21
C PHE A 359 33.71 17.58 -5.74
N LYS A 360 32.37 17.62 -5.69
CA LYS A 360 31.51 16.57 -6.26
C LYS A 360 31.67 16.41 -7.78
N SER A 361 31.98 17.49 -8.48
CA SER A 361 32.20 17.48 -9.95
C SER A 361 33.51 16.82 -10.39
N LYS A 362 34.44 16.57 -9.47
CA LYS A 362 35.76 15.97 -9.73
C LYS A 362 35.72 14.43 -9.70
N SER A 363 36.62 13.80 -10.45
CA SER A 363 36.70 12.33 -10.50
C SER A 363 36.99 11.73 -9.11
N PRO A 364 36.69 10.44 -8.87
CA PRO A 364 37.07 9.77 -7.62
C PRO A 364 38.57 9.89 -7.31
N GLU A 365 39.40 9.80 -8.34
CA GLU A 365 40.87 9.87 -8.27
C GLU A 365 41.32 11.29 -7.92
N GLU A 366 40.82 12.31 -8.64
CA GLU A 366 41.11 13.72 -8.37
C GLU A 366 40.67 14.14 -6.96
N ARG A 367 39.49 13.65 -6.49
CA ARG A 367 39.02 13.88 -5.12
C ARG A 367 39.94 13.22 -4.09
N GLY A 368 40.37 11.99 -4.34
CA GLY A 368 41.28 11.27 -3.45
C GLY A 368 42.64 11.94 -3.33
N GLU A 369 43.20 12.41 -4.46
CA GLU A 369 44.44 13.16 -4.48
C GLU A 369 44.32 14.51 -3.76
N PHE A 370 43.23 15.26 -3.99
CA PHE A 370 42.98 16.53 -3.30
C PHE A 370 42.90 16.36 -1.76
N VAL A 371 42.18 15.33 -1.29
CA VAL A 371 42.03 15.01 0.14
C VAL A 371 43.38 14.61 0.76
N LYS A 372 44.15 13.78 0.05
CA LYS A 372 45.51 13.36 0.44
C LYS A 372 46.46 14.57 0.56
N HIS A 373 46.51 15.42 -0.47
CA HIS A 373 47.40 16.58 -0.53
C HIS A 373 47.07 17.61 0.56
N ASN A 374 45.78 17.88 0.80
CA ASN A 374 45.34 18.87 1.78
C ASN A 374 45.37 18.38 3.24
N ARG A 375 45.72 17.11 3.49
CA ARG A 375 45.64 16.44 4.80
C ARG A 375 44.23 16.58 5.41
N ILE A 376 43.21 16.15 4.67
CA ILE A 376 41.83 16.07 5.15
C ILE A 376 41.50 14.60 5.44
N CYS A 377 40.80 14.31 6.53
CA CYS A 377 40.43 12.93 6.85
C CYS A 377 39.49 12.37 5.76
N PHE A 378 39.89 11.26 5.11
CA PHE A 378 39.11 10.60 4.04
C PHE A 378 37.70 10.19 4.48
N ASN A 379 37.51 9.81 5.74
CA ASN A 379 36.23 9.40 6.28
C ASN A 379 35.32 10.60 6.58
N CYS A 380 35.87 11.64 7.23
CA CYS A 380 35.06 12.75 7.73
C CYS A 380 34.86 13.90 6.73
N ILE A 381 35.81 14.12 5.80
CA ILE A 381 35.78 15.17 4.75
C ILE A 381 35.41 16.58 5.29
N ASN A 382 35.76 16.86 6.55
CA ASN A 382 35.30 18.03 7.31
C ASN A 382 36.35 18.65 8.24
N SER A 383 37.44 17.94 8.57
CA SER A 383 38.54 18.46 9.40
C SER A 383 39.89 17.86 8.99
N LYS A 384 40.96 18.58 9.37
CA LYS A 384 42.37 18.15 9.28
C LYS A 384 42.89 17.57 10.60
N GLU A 385 42.15 17.75 11.70
CA GLU A 385 42.60 17.49 13.08
C GLU A 385 42.42 16.02 13.51
N HIS A 386 41.71 15.21 12.72
CA HIS A 386 41.55 13.76 12.93
C HIS A 386 42.51 12.92 12.07
N ILE A 387 43.72 13.43 11.81
CA ILE A 387 44.81 12.66 11.21
C ILE A 387 45.94 12.55 12.23
N SER A 388 46.00 11.40 12.88
CA SER A 388 47.16 10.88 13.60
C SER A 388 47.67 9.66 12.85
#